data_AF-G3Y7V9-F1
#
_entry.id   AF-G3Y7V9-F1
#
_cell.length_a   1.000
_cell.length_b   1.000
_cell.length_c   1.000
_cell.angle_alpha   90.00
_cell.angle_beta   90.00
_cell.angle_gamma   90.00
#
_symmetry.space_group_name_H-M   'P 1'
#
loop_
_entity.id
_entity.type
_entity.pdbx_description
1 polymer ?
#
loop_
_entity_poly.entity_id
_entity_poly.type
_entity_poly.pdbx_seq_one_letter_code
_entity_poly.pdbx_strand_id
1 'polypeptide(L)'
;IDHNVAPREHLQVYGEAAVQAGKITRRQLNRLKRQEAAHANAVEGFPLFVAAVVVALHTGLPNDVINGIGAWYTISRILFGLAYVFIESETLSFSRSVLWWSGNISCITALVLGGRKL
;
A
#
# COMPACT_ATOMS: atom_id res chain seq x y z
N ILE A 1 10.24 -20.94 12.09
CA ILE A 1 8.97 -20.41 12.66
C ILE A 1 7.98 -20.47 11.51
N ASP A 2 7.78 -21.67 10.97
CA ASP A 2 7.09 -21.82 9.71
C ASP A 2 6.28 -23.10 9.76
N HIS A 3 4.95 -22.96 9.87
CA HIS A 3 3.98 -24.03 9.73
C HIS A 3 2.87 -23.55 8.80
N ASN A 4 2.49 -24.30 7.78
CA ASN A 4 1.60 -23.77 6.75
C ASN A 4 0.10 -23.73 7.16
N VAL A 5 -0.21 -23.79 8.45
CA VAL A 5 -1.59 -23.95 8.96
C VAL A 5 -2.35 -22.62 8.95
N ALA A 6 -1.70 -21.52 9.37
CA ALA A 6 -2.33 -20.20 9.45
C ALA A 6 -1.28 -19.09 9.20
N PRO A 7 -0.69 -19.01 7.98
CA PRO A 7 0.48 -18.18 7.71
C PRO A 7 0.27 -16.68 7.97
N ARG A 8 -0.97 -16.19 7.85
CA ARG A 8 -1.32 -14.79 8.13
C ARG A 8 -1.21 -14.45 9.62
N GLU A 9 -1.59 -15.37 10.49
CA GLU A 9 -1.59 -15.13 11.94
C GLU A 9 -0.24 -15.42 12.59
N HIS A 10 0.77 -15.86 11.82
CA HIS A 10 2.06 -16.28 12.36
C HIS A 10 2.76 -15.22 13.20
N LEU A 11 2.79 -13.98 12.71
CA LEU A 11 3.48 -12.89 13.40
C LEU A 11 2.78 -12.54 14.72
N GLN A 12 1.45 -12.71 14.76
CA GLN A 12 0.66 -12.49 15.96
C GLN A 12 0.85 -13.61 16.98
N VAL A 13 0.79 -14.87 16.54
CA VAL A 13 0.81 -16.04 17.44
C VAL A 13 2.24 -16.39 17.89
N TYR A 14 3.23 -16.33 16.99
CA TYR A 14 4.59 -16.83 17.25
C TYR A 14 5.67 -15.75 17.31
N GLY A 15 5.33 -14.51 16.97
CA GLY A 15 6.31 -13.42 16.90
C GLY A 15 7.02 -13.16 18.24
N GLU A 16 6.27 -13.11 19.34
CA GLU A 16 6.85 -12.88 20.67
C GLU A 16 7.74 -14.03 21.13
N ALA A 17 7.27 -15.28 20.95
CA ALA A 17 8.05 -16.48 21.26
C ALA A 17 9.35 -16.53 20.44
N ALA A 18 9.33 -16.08 19.18
CA ALA A 18 10.50 -15.98 18.33
C ALA A 18 11.53 -14.96 18.84
N VAL A 19 11.08 -13.84 19.39
CA VAL A 19 11.96 -12.84 20.03
C VAL A 19 12.56 -13.39 21.32
N GLN A 20 11.76 -14.03 22.17
CA GLN A 20 12.23 -14.64 23.42
C GLN A 20 13.24 -15.77 23.19
N ALA A 21 13.01 -16.57 22.14
CA ALA A 21 13.92 -17.64 21.74
C ALA A 21 15.19 -17.13 21.00
N GLY A 22 15.37 -15.81 20.85
CA GLY A 22 16.53 -15.21 20.19
C GLY A 22 16.59 -15.43 18.68
N LYS A 23 15.51 -15.91 18.05
CA LYS A 23 15.47 -16.21 16.60
C LYS A 23 15.37 -14.94 15.75
N ILE A 24 14.72 -13.91 16.27
CA ILE A 24 14.60 -12.58 15.65
C ILE A 24 14.72 -11.50 16.72
N THR A 25 15.14 -10.31 16.32
CA THR A 25 15.15 -9.13 17.20
C THR A 25 13.76 -8.50 17.30
N ARG A 26 13.53 -7.74 18.37
CA ARG A 26 12.31 -6.91 18.54
C ARG A 26 12.09 -5.97 17.35
N ARG A 27 13.17 -5.38 16.83
CA ARG A 27 13.13 -4.48 15.68
C ARG A 27 12.68 -5.20 14.41
N GLN A 28 13.18 -6.42 14.17
CA GLN A 28 12.75 -7.25 13.04
C GLN A 28 11.27 -7.62 13.15
N LEU A 29 10.80 -8.04 14.32
CA LEU A 29 9.36 -8.33 14.53
C LEU A 29 8.49 -7.11 14.23
N ASN A 30 8.86 -5.94 14.74
CA ASN A 30 8.12 -4.70 14.48
C ASN A 30 8.12 -4.33 12.99
N ARG A 31 9.23 -4.57 12.27
CA ARG A 31 9.29 -4.38 10.81
C ARG A 31 8.36 -5.33 10.07
N LEU A 32 8.32 -6.61 10.45
CA LEU A 32 7.43 -7.61 9.86
C LEU A 32 5.95 -7.23 10.06
N LYS A 33 5.57 -6.79 11.27
CA LYS A 33 4.22 -6.27 11.56
C LYS A 33 3.86 -5.07 10.67
N ARG A 34 4.80 -4.15 10.46
CA ARG A 34 4.61 -3.01 9.54
C ARG A 34 4.48 -3.44 8.07
N GLN A 35 5.22 -4.46 7.64
CA GLN A 35 5.08 -5.02 6.28
C GLN A 35 3.69 -5.64 6.07
N GLU A 36 3.20 -6.41 7.04
CA GLU A 36 1.86 -7.00 6.98
C GLU A 36 0.77 -5.92 6.91
N ALA A 37 0.85 -4.89 7.76
CA ALA A 37 -0.07 -3.76 7.72
C ALA A 37 -0.01 -2.96 6.40
N ALA A 38 1.20 -2.75 5.85
CA ALA A 38 1.37 -2.08 4.56
C ALA A 38 0.75 -2.89 3.41
N HIS A 39 0.89 -4.22 3.44
CA HIS A 39 0.28 -5.12 2.47
C HIS A 39 -1.24 -5.11 2.57
N ALA A 40 -1.81 -5.22 3.77
CA ALA A 40 -3.26 -5.13 3.99
C ALA A 40 -3.82 -3.81 3.42
N ASN A 41 -3.18 -2.68 3.72
CA ASN A 41 -3.57 -1.38 3.18
C ASN A 41 -3.50 -1.32 1.63
N ALA A 42 -2.52 -1.98 1.02
CA ALA A 42 -2.42 -2.06 -0.43
C ALA A 42 -3.57 -2.86 -1.04
N VAL A 43 -3.93 -3.99 -0.43
CA VAL A 43 -5.07 -4.80 -0.85
C VAL A 43 -6.38 -4.02 -0.74
N GLU A 44 -6.60 -3.29 0.36
CA GLU A 44 -7.80 -2.47 0.57
C GLU A 44 -7.92 -1.32 -0.43
N GLY A 45 -6.80 -0.68 -0.79
CA GLY A 45 -6.77 0.47 -1.70
C GLY A 45 -6.77 0.10 -3.19
N PHE A 46 -6.40 -1.13 -3.54
CA PHE A 46 -6.27 -1.55 -4.94
C PHE A 46 -7.58 -1.49 -5.75
N PRO A 47 -8.76 -1.88 -5.22
CA PRO A 47 -10.02 -1.77 -5.93
C PRO A 47 -10.36 -0.36 -6.44
N LEU A 48 -10.01 0.69 -5.67
CA LEU A 48 -10.22 2.08 -6.11
C LEU A 48 -9.41 2.42 -7.36
N PHE A 49 -8.15 1.97 -7.41
CA PHE A 49 -7.30 2.15 -8.57
C PHE A 49 -7.83 1.42 -9.80
N VAL A 50 -8.25 0.16 -9.63
CA VAL A 50 -8.87 -0.63 -10.70
C VAL A 50 -10.11 0.08 -11.24
N ALA A 51 -11.01 0.54 -10.36
CA ALA A 51 -12.21 1.27 -10.77
C ALA A 51 -11.87 2.55 -11.53
N ALA A 52 -10.89 3.34 -11.06
CA ALA A 52 -10.45 4.57 -11.71
C ALA A 52 -9.90 4.32 -13.13
N VAL A 53 -9.07 3.29 -13.30
CA VAL A 53 -8.51 2.92 -14.61
C VAL A 53 -9.59 2.38 -15.55
N VAL A 54 -10.52 1.55 -15.05
CA VAL A 54 -11.64 1.03 -15.86
C VAL A 54 -12.55 2.17 -16.36
N VAL A 55 -12.89 3.13 -15.49
CA VAL A 55 -13.67 4.31 -15.90
C VAL A 55 -12.92 5.14 -16.94
N ALA A 56 -11.62 5.35 -16.75
CA ALA A 56 -10.78 6.09 -17.69
C ALA A 56 -10.72 5.44 -19.07
N LEU A 57 -10.58 4.10 -19.11
CA LEU A 57 -10.61 3.32 -20.36
C LEU A 57 -11.99 3.37 -21.02
N HIS A 58 -13.06 3.17 -20.24
CA HIS A 58 -14.44 3.13 -20.75
C HIS A 58 -14.87 4.46 -21.37
N THR A 59 -14.44 5.58 -20.77
CA THR A 59 -14.76 6.94 -21.23
C THR A 59 -13.83 7.45 -22.34
N GLY A 60 -12.89 6.62 -22.80
CA GLY A 60 -11.95 6.97 -23.85
C GLY A 60 -11.05 8.16 -23.48
N LEU A 61 -10.53 8.20 -22.26
CA LEU A 61 -9.47 9.15 -21.92
C LEU A 61 -8.21 8.86 -22.77
N PRO A 62 -7.44 9.90 -23.13
CA PRO A 62 -6.19 9.71 -23.86
C PRO A 62 -5.22 8.75 -23.13
N ASN A 63 -4.52 7.90 -23.87
CA ASN A 63 -3.66 6.87 -23.29
C ASN A 63 -2.51 7.46 -22.45
N ASP A 64 -1.98 8.63 -22.82
CA ASP A 64 -0.98 9.36 -22.05
C ASP A 64 -1.50 9.76 -20.67
N VAL A 65 -2.77 10.19 -20.57
CA VAL A 65 -3.43 10.50 -19.30
C VAL A 65 -3.58 9.24 -18.45
N ILE A 66 -4.07 8.15 -19.03
CA ILE A 66 -4.26 6.87 -18.32
C ILE A 66 -2.93 6.34 -17.79
N ASN A 67 -1.89 6.34 -18.64
CA ASN A 67 -0.55 5.88 -18.27
C ASN A 67 0.09 6.79 -17.21
N GLY A 68 -0.11 8.10 -17.30
CA GLY A 68 0.36 9.05 -16.30
C GLY A 68 -0.27 8.81 -14.92
N ILE A 69 -1.58 8.57 -14.87
CA ILE A 69 -2.30 8.22 -13.63
C ILE A 69 -1.81 6.88 -13.07
N GLY A 70 -1.66 5.87 -13.94
CA GLY A 70 -1.13 4.56 -13.58
C GLY A 70 0.27 4.64 -12.96
N ALA A 71 1.17 5.40 -13.58
CA ALA A 71 2.52 5.63 -13.07
C ALA A 71 2.50 6.40 -11.74
N TRP A 72 1.71 7.47 -11.64
CA TRP A 72 1.60 8.27 -10.42
C TRP A 72 1.09 7.44 -9.24
N TYR A 73 0.02 6.66 -9.43
CA TYR A 73 -0.48 5.74 -8.41
C TYR A 73 0.61 4.74 -7.98
N THR A 74 1.21 4.06 -8.95
CA THR A 74 2.21 3.01 -8.69
C THR A 74 3.41 3.54 -7.90
N ILE A 75 3.98 4.68 -8.32
CA ILE A 75 5.10 5.31 -7.64
C ILE A 75 4.70 5.73 -6.22
N SER A 76 3.51 6.34 -6.05
CA SER A 76 2.99 6.71 -4.73
C SER A 76 2.87 5.51 -3.79
N ARG A 77 2.40 4.36 -4.30
CA ARG A 77 2.25 3.12 -3.51
C ARG A 77 3.59 2.46 -3.17
N ILE A 78 4.56 2.46 -4.09
CA ILE A 78 5.91 1.96 -3.81
C ILE A 78 6.56 2.79 -2.70
N LEU A 79 6.55 4.11 -2.84
CA LEU A 79 7.11 5.02 -1.84
C LEU A 79 6.37 4.89 -0.49
N PHE A 80 5.04 4.79 -0.52
CA PHE A 80 4.23 4.56 0.68
C PHE A 80 4.66 3.27 1.40
N GLY A 81 4.80 2.16 0.68
CA GLY A 81 5.22 0.88 1.24
C GLY A 81 6.63 0.96 1.87
N LEU A 82 7.58 1.58 1.17
CA LEU A 82 8.94 1.80 1.71
C LEU A 82 8.90 2.66 2.99
N ALA A 83 8.16 3.78 2.97
CA ALA A 83 7.97 4.64 4.12
C ALA A 83 7.28 3.90 5.30
N TYR A 84 6.34 3.01 4.99
CA TYR A 84 5.65 2.20 6.00
C TYR A 84 6.60 1.24 6.71
N VAL A 85 7.44 0.54 5.94
CA VAL A 85 8.32 -0.51 6.45
C VAL A 85 9.52 0.05 7.20
N PHE A 86 10.18 1.07 6.64
CA PHE A 86 11.51 1.50 7.09
C PHE A 86 11.51 2.70 8.03
N ILE A 87 10.48 3.54 8.01
CA ILE A 87 10.42 4.69 8.92
C ILE A 87 9.97 4.22 10.30
N GLU A 88 10.74 4.56 11.32
CA GLU A 88 10.45 4.21 12.73
C GLU A 88 10.12 5.43 13.59
N SER A 89 10.46 6.64 13.13
CA SER A 89 10.14 7.88 13.86
C SER A 89 8.71 8.34 13.60
N GLU A 90 8.08 8.86 14.65
CA GLU A 90 6.72 9.38 14.61
C GLU A 90 6.59 10.57 13.65
N THR A 91 7.53 11.51 13.71
CA THR A 91 7.52 12.72 12.86
C THR A 91 7.63 12.39 11.37
N LEU A 92 8.48 11.43 10.99
CA LEU A 92 8.59 11.03 9.57
C LEU A 92 7.46 10.10 9.14
N SER A 93 6.68 9.54 10.07
CA SER A 93 5.56 8.65 9.74
C SER A 93 4.45 9.37 8.97
N PHE A 94 4.31 10.69 9.13
CA PHE A 94 3.36 11.51 8.37
C PHE A 94 3.60 11.50 6.85
N SER A 95 4.83 11.19 6.40
CA SER A 95 5.12 10.99 4.98
C SER A 95 4.26 9.89 4.36
N ARG A 96 3.87 8.87 5.14
CA ARG A 96 2.96 7.81 4.71
C ARG A 96 1.59 8.38 4.35
N SER A 97 1.04 9.27 5.17
CA SER A 97 -0.25 9.91 4.90
C SER A 97 -0.21 10.74 3.62
N VAL A 98 0.87 11.49 3.39
CA VAL A 98 1.06 12.29 2.17
C VAL A 98 1.13 11.39 0.94
N LEU A 99 1.94 10.33 0.97
CA LEU A 99 2.08 9.38 -0.14
C LEU A 99 0.78 8.60 -0.41
N TRP A 100 0.06 8.25 0.65
CA TRP A 100 -1.25 7.62 0.56
C TRP A 100 -2.25 8.54 -0.13
N TRP A 101 -2.35 9.80 0.29
CA TRP A 101 -3.23 10.78 -0.34
C TRP A 101 -2.84 11.06 -1.79
N SER A 102 -1.54 11.17 -2.11
CA SER A 102 -1.03 11.32 -3.48
C SER A 102 -1.57 10.20 -4.40
N GLY A 103 -1.49 8.94 -3.97
CA GLY A 103 -2.05 7.81 -4.72
C GLY A 103 -3.57 7.92 -4.89
N ASN A 104 -4.31 8.27 -3.84
CA ASN A 104 -5.76 8.41 -3.93
C ASN A 104 -6.19 9.59 -4.83
N ILE A 105 -5.47 10.71 -4.78
CA ILE A 105 -5.72 11.87 -5.64
C ILE A 105 -5.55 11.51 -7.12
N SER A 106 -4.58 10.66 -7.47
CA SER A 106 -4.44 10.18 -8.85
C SER A 106 -5.68 9.40 -9.32
N CYS A 107 -6.26 8.57 -8.46
CA CYS A 107 -7.48 7.81 -8.75
C CYS A 107 -8.70 8.73 -8.88
N ILE A 108 -8.86 9.67 -7.93
CA ILE A 108 -9.94 10.67 -7.95
C ILE A 108 -9.85 11.52 -9.22
N THR A 109 -8.63 11.88 -9.65
CA THR A 109 -8.40 12.60 -10.90
C THR A 109 -8.90 11.81 -12.11
N ALA A 110 -8.56 10.51 -12.21
CA ALA A 110 -9.09 9.65 -13.27
C ALA A 110 -10.62 9.60 -13.28
N LEU A 111 -11.24 9.43 -12.10
CA LEU A 111 -12.69 9.37 -11.97
C LEU A 111 -13.37 10.68 -12.37
N VAL A 112 -12.82 11.83 -11.97
CA VAL A 112 -13.36 13.15 -12.34
C VAL A 112 -13.21 13.41 -13.84
N LEU A 113 -12.04 13.11 -14.41
CA LEU A 113 -11.80 13.29 -15.85
C LEU A 113 -12.69 12.38 -16.69
N GLY A 114 -12.83 11.11 -16.30
CA GLY A 114 -13.73 10.18 -16.96
C GLY A 114 -15.20 10.58 -16.80
N GLY A 115 -15.61 10.95 -15.59
CA GLY A 115 -16.98 11.38 -15.30
C GLY A 115 -17.44 12.61 -16.09
N ARG A 116 -16.51 13.48 -16.51
CA ARG A 116 -16.81 14.63 -17.39
C ARG A 116 -17.06 14.25 -18.86
N LYS A 117 -16.73 13.02 -19.25
CA LYS A 117 -16.94 12.48 -20.61
C LYS A 117 -18.16 11.55 -20.70
N LEU A 118 -18.80 11.25 -19.58
CA LEU A 118 -20.11 10.57 -19.53
C LEU A 118 -21.22 11.56 -19.89
#